data_AF-A0A821LXI9-F1
#
_entry.id   AF-A0A821LXI9-F1
#
_cell.length_a   1.000
_cell.length_b   1.000
_cell.length_c   1.000
_cell.angle_alpha   90.00
_cell.angle_beta   90.00
_cell.angle_gamma   90.00
#
_symmetry.space_group_name_H-M   'P 1'
#
loop_
_entity.id
_entity.type
_entity.pdbx_description
1 polymer ?
#
loop_
_entity_poly.entity_id
_entity_poly.type
_entity_poly.pdbx_seq_one_letter_code
_entity_poly.pdbx_strand_id
1 'polypeptide(L)'
;MKLKRIVHDKRPSISSSAVGPSSTGRQGLDHKKSVTFDDGIKPGVETAASSAAAVAATNIMSSFKIRNETDTDQVSLFKPETLTTQELEERIRQLKDPNEPPVEFRIHNNLTVISKIVDNFDCYLNRNGGHCWIFSTRGLCTVAQDELIFIFDENIHNANDVISDLLIHIHQIYIDATKGSFVRHLGLSLSSNSTTFLGSSTANGFLYISDPTSLYNLFPEAPYIFGILIHRLELPTAQCFPMRLLLRLSYEYQSYPWPLFSIINRDSMFSDTQHTIMSLLCDFRAFTYVLPTIRGLTISIGIQGSVSIRIPRNRHDDMLKSLEQSSPHALSFGIMNVNRQMHSKHLVTIQNSTDQQYETRICSSLDSNNEQIMIGGNFLVVNASLRSRDSPSSSPLDTQNSGSFSLHNNLNAKVNAIEDGIMLQIDGDALKVLKQCLKERKDYAILAKARSIGVEEQKDSTNEIVIKKSSSEQLVEFLWVDDDNDINRGVRSPIDYFPMDGIRNSRIHYAGQRSSLFRLRWTDLFFIQCHLNNNESFDPTRLADSLAKAFTQALTPFIDMLVEAKYRKLGLRVTIDRENASYLAGSNGEQLSAFFLSQLDDHMIPIVMKASDNVSRTAPSLVLELIFYLLD
;
A
#
# COMPACT_ATOMS: atom_id res chain seq x y z
N MET A 1 -51.23 52.60 -8.67
CA MET A 1 -52.29 52.09 -7.78
C MET A 1 -51.63 51.36 -6.62
N LYS A 2 -51.90 51.89 -5.41
CA LYS A 2 -51.69 51.45 -4.00
C LYS A 2 -50.72 50.31 -3.63
N LEU A 3 -49.96 50.34 -2.52
CA LEU A 3 -49.38 51.37 -1.61
C LEU A 3 -48.69 50.63 -0.43
N LYS A 4 -47.43 51.00 -0.09
CA LYS A 4 -46.71 51.04 1.23
C LYS A 4 -46.72 49.80 2.17
N ARG A 5 -45.65 49.51 2.95
CA ARG A 5 -45.01 50.40 3.95
C ARG A 5 -43.66 49.86 4.47
N ILE A 6 -42.74 50.80 4.75
CA ILE A 6 -41.40 50.69 5.37
C ILE A 6 -41.48 51.17 6.83
N VAL A 7 -40.69 50.61 7.76
CA VAL A 7 -40.03 51.28 8.93
C VAL A 7 -38.85 50.38 9.39
N HIS A 8 -37.57 50.70 9.17
CA HIS A 8 -36.60 51.48 9.97
C HIS A 8 -36.29 51.00 11.40
N ASP A 9 -35.02 50.62 11.62
CA ASP A 9 -34.44 50.32 12.93
C ASP A 9 -33.33 51.34 13.27
N LYS A 10 -33.33 51.87 14.49
CA LYS A 10 -32.42 52.90 15.02
C LYS A 10 -31.77 52.39 16.32
N ARG A 11 -30.43 52.51 16.40
CA ARG A 11 -29.64 52.44 17.66
C ARG A 11 -30.01 53.60 18.62
N PRO A 12 -29.82 53.44 19.95
CA PRO A 12 -28.61 53.93 20.68
C PRO A 12 -28.09 52.88 21.71
N SER A 13 -26.80 52.69 22.02
CA SER A 13 -25.78 53.48 22.77
C SER A 13 -25.93 53.54 24.30
N ILE A 14 -24.83 53.19 25.01
CA ILE A 14 -24.28 53.75 26.28
C ILE A 14 -24.27 52.86 27.56
N SER A 15 -23.03 52.53 28.00
CA SER A 15 -22.47 52.43 29.38
C SER A 15 -23.10 51.48 30.41
N SER A 16 -22.48 51.01 31.50
CA SER A 16 -21.12 50.93 32.06
C SER A 16 -21.33 50.28 33.44
N SER A 17 -20.48 49.36 33.90
CA SER A 17 -20.19 49.21 35.33
C SER A 17 -19.03 48.26 35.55
N ALA A 18 -17.89 48.85 35.91
CA ALA A 18 -16.77 48.18 36.56
C ALA A 18 -17.05 48.06 38.06
N VAL A 19 -16.61 46.99 38.72
CA VAL A 19 -16.04 46.97 40.09
C VAL A 19 -15.21 45.67 40.24
N GLY A 20 -13.92 45.81 40.57
CA GLY A 20 -13.04 44.71 41.02
C GLY A 20 -13.20 44.42 42.52
N PRO A 21 -12.41 43.49 43.10
CA PRO A 21 -11.15 43.94 43.69
C PRO A 21 -9.97 42.94 43.61
N SER A 22 -8.83 43.50 43.98
CA SER A 22 -7.42 43.08 43.98
C SER A 22 -6.96 42.12 45.10
N SER A 23 -5.86 41.39 44.88
CA SER A 23 -4.69 41.28 45.80
C SER A 23 -3.56 40.46 45.14
N THR A 24 -2.46 41.09 44.68
CA THR A 24 -1.10 41.22 45.26
C THR A 24 -0.26 39.93 45.42
N GLY A 25 0.87 39.87 44.68
CA GLY A 25 2.03 38.99 44.91
C GLY A 25 3.22 39.40 44.03
N ARG A 26 4.43 39.47 44.60
CA ARG A 26 5.58 40.31 44.20
C ARG A 26 6.52 39.77 43.10
N GLN A 27 7.04 40.74 42.32
CA GLN A 27 8.41 40.98 41.80
C GLN A 27 9.35 39.82 41.38
N GLY A 28 9.91 39.99 40.17
CA GLY A 28 11.19 39.42 39.73
C GLY A 28 11.54 39.93 38.32
N LEU A 29 12.34 41.00 38.23
CA LEU A 29 12.90 41.54 36.99
C LEU A 29 14.17 40.76 36.63
N ASP A 30 14.17 40.08 35.48
CA ASP A 30 15.39 39.62 34.81
C ASP A 30 15.34 40.05 33.34
N HIS A 31 16.27 40.91 32.95
CA HIS A 31 16.46 41.36 31.57
C HIS A 31 17.09 40.24 30.73
N LYS A 32 16.29 39.54 29.92
CA LYS A 32 16.77 38.78 28.75
C LYS A 32 16.47 39.54 27.47
N LYS A 33 17.54 39.89 26.74
CA LYS A 33 17.46 40.47 25.38
C LYS A 33 16.78 39.46 24.46
N SER A 34 15.68 39.84 23.80
CA SER A 34 15.05 39.06 22.73
C SER A 34 15.31 39.70 21.37
N VAL A 35 15.77 38.91 20.41
CA VAL A 35 15.89 39.31 18.99
C VAL A 35 14.57 38.99 18.29
N THR A 36 14.05 39.95 17.53
CA THR A 36 12.85 39.85 16.68
C THR A 36 13.31 39.92 15.23
N PHE A 37 12.87 38.98 14.39
CA PHE A 37 13.01 39.09 12.93
C PHE A 37 11.79 39.82 12.34
N ASP A 38 11.97 40.44 11.17
CA ASP A 38 11.02 41.38 10.53
C ASP A 38 9.67 40.77 10.08
N ASP A 39 9.43 39.49 10.36
CA ASP A 39 8.19 38.78 10.11
C ASP A 39 7.35 38.53 11.38
N GLY A 40 7.81 38.99 12.55
CA GLY A 40 6.99 39.11 13.77
C GLY A 40 6.72 37.81 14.54
N ILE A 41 7.39 36.70 14.22
CA ILE A 41 7.18 35.41 14.90
C ILE A 41 8.29 35.16 15.95
N LYS A 42 7.90 34.85 17.19
CA LYS A 42 8.82 34.41 18.26
C LYS A 42 8.89 32.89 18.31
N PRO A 43 10.08 32.28 18.53
CA PRO A 43 10.21 30.83 18.61
C PRO A 43 9.65 30.31 19.95
N GLY A 44 8.79 29.29 19.91
CA GLY A 44 8.35 28.54 21.10
C GLY A 44 6.85 28.51 21.41
N VAL A 45 5.95 28.73 20.44
CA VAL A 45 4.51 28.47 20.65
C VAL A 45 4.13 27.18 19.94
N GLU A 46 3.90 26.12 20.72
CA GLU A 46 3.24 24.90 20.27
C GLU A 46 1.79 25.22 19.90
N THR A 47 1.50 25.31 18.60
CA THR A 47 0.11 25.28 18.12
C THR A 47 -0.34 23.82 18.03
N ALA A 48 -1.17 23.42 18.99
CA ALA A 48 -1.94 22.18 18.96
C ALA A 48 -2.93 22.19 17.77
N ALA A 49 -2.44 21.84 16.58
CA ALA A 49 -3.23 21.72 15.36
C ALA A 49 -2.61 20.71 14.37
N SER A 50 -2.02 19.62 14.87
CA SER A 50 -1.44 18.55 14.04
C SER A 50 -2.14 17.19 14.21
N SER A 51 -2.96 17.00 15.26
CA SER A 51 -3.64 15.72 15.51
C SER A 51 -4.95 15.49 14.72
N ALA A 52 -5.40 16.46 13.92
CA ALA A 52 -6.67 16.37 13.20
C ALA A 52 -6.57 15.82 11.77
N ALA A 53 -5.39 15.86 11.13
CA ALA A 53 -5.22 15.44 9.74
C ALA A 53 -5.18 13.90 9.56
N ALA A 54 -4.82 13.16 10.61
CA ALA A 54 -4.90 11.69 10.64
C ALA A 54 -6.33 11.16 10.79
N VAL A 55 -7.31 12.02 11.12
CA VAL A 55 -8.70 11.63 11.40
C VAL A 55 -9.60 11.73 10.16
N ALA A 56 -9.23 12.51 9.14
CA ALA A 56 -10.09 12.77 7.98
C ALA A 56 -10.06 11.66 6.90
N ALA A 57 -8.97 10.86 6.82
CA ALA A 57 -8.91 9.69 5.93
C ALA A 57 -9.72 8.49 6.46
N THR A 58 -10.14 8.56 7.72
CA THR A 58 -10.85 7.49 8.44
C THR A 58 -12.37 7.54 8.21
N ASN A 59 -12.93 8.60 7.61
CA ASN A 59 -14.39 8.82 7.62
C ASN A 59 -15.22 7.96 6.64
N ILE A 60 -14.59 7.11 5.83
CA ILE A 60 -15.27 6.01 5.10
C ILE A 60 -14.99 4.65 5.77
N MET A 61 -13.95 4.56 6.62
CA MET A 61 -13.61 3.36 7.41
C MET A 61 -14.21 3.37 8.84
N SER A 62 -14.77 4.50 9.31
CA SER A 62 -15.22 4.69 10.68
C SER A 62 -16.68 4.31 10.95
N SER A 63 -17.40 3.75 9.97
CA SER A 63 -18.80 3.33 10.17
C SER A 63 -18.94 2.03 10.96
N PHE A 64 -17.87 1.26 11.15
CA PHE A 64 -17.82 0.20 12.14
C PHE A 64 -17.57 0.81 13.53
N LYS A 65 -18.67 1.09 14.25
CA LYS A 65 -18.58 1.27 15.70
C LYS A 65 -17.93 0.03 16.30
N ILE A 66 -16.68 0.18 16.71
CA ILE A 66 -15.95 -0.75 17.56
C ILE A 66 -16.80 -0.92 18.82
N ARG A 67 -17.50 -2.06 18.93
CA ARG A 67 -17.87 -2.56 20.25
C ARG A 67 -16.59 -3.17 20.80
N ASN A 68 -15.99 -2.47 21.76
CA ASN A 68 -15.08 -3.09 22.71
C ASN A 68 -15.90 -4.07 23.54
N GLU A 69 -16.20 -5.25 22.99
CA GLU A 69 -16.45 -6.39 23.82
C GLU A 69 -15.07 -6.86 24.29
N THR A 70 -14.86 -6.75 25.59
CA THR A 70 -13.69 -7.25 26.30
C THR A 70 -13.70 -8.77 26.24
N ASP A 71 -13.43 -9.34 25.08
CA ASP A 71 -12.92 -10.69 24.99
C ASP A 71 -11.46 -10.58 25.46
N THR A 72 -11.28 -10.76 26.76
CA THR A 72 -10.03 -11.29 27.29
C THR A 72 -9.88 -12.68 26.70
N ASP A 73 -9.43 -12.75 25.44
CA ASP A 73 -8.56 -13.83 25.03
C ASP A 73 -7.44 -13.78 26.06
N GLN A 74 -7.48 -14.67 27.05
CA GLN A 74 -6.24 -15.21 27.57
C GLN A 74 -5.57 -15.85 26.35
N VAL A 75 -4.89 -15.00 25.57
CA VAL A 75 -3.86 -15.41 24.64
C VAL A 75 -2.84 -16.04 25.56
N SER A 76 -3.05 -17.33 25.85
CA SER A 76 -1.96 -18.21 26.19
C SER A 76 -0.94 -17.91 25.12
N LEU A 77 0.16 -17.24 25.52
CA LEU A 77 1.31 -17.09 24.65
C LEU A 77 1.46 -18.44 23.99
N PHE A 78 1.45 -18.49 22.66
CA PHE A 78 1.97 -19.65 21.98
C PHE A 78 3.36 -19.83 22.53
N LYS A 79 3.48 -20.84 23.37
CA LYS A 79 4.76 -21.28 23.82
C LYS A 79 5.25 -22.18 22.68
N PRO A 80 6.40 -21.90 22.08
CA PRO A 80 7.08 -22.83 21.17
C PRO A 80 7.41 -24.20 21.80
N GLU A 81 6.84 -24.54 22.97
CA GLU A 81 7.07 -25.73 23.80
C GLU A 81 6.47 -27.03 23.21
N THR A 82 5.91 -27.04 22.00
CA THR A 82 5.39 -28.28 21.37
C THR A 82 6.33 -28.90 20.32
N LEU A 83 7.41 -28.22 19.95
CA LEU A 83 8.53 -28.86 19.25
C LEU A 83 9.67 -28.95 20.26
N THR A 84 9.84 -30.13 20.85
CA THR A 84 11.08 -30.44 21.55
C THR A 84 12.25 -30.22 20.58
N THR A 85 13.42 -29.82 21.10
CA THR A 85 14.62 -29.66 20.25
C THR A 85 14.89 -30.90 19.41
N GLN A 86 14.56 -32.09 19.93
CA GLN A 86 14.66 -33.37 19.24
C GLN A 86 13.67 -33.50 18.07
N GLU A 87 12.39 -33.14 18.25
CA GLU A 87 11.41 -33.15 17.16
C GLU A 87 11.77 -32.13 16.07
N LEU A 88 12.26 -30.95 16.44
CA LEU A 88 12.72 -29.96 15.47
C LEU A 88 13.91 -30.48 14.66
N GLU A 89 14.89 -31.12 15.31
CA GLU A 89 16.02 -31.75 14.64
C GLU A 89 15.58 -32.86 13.69
N GLU A 90 14.60 -33.69 14.07
CA GLU A 90 14.03 -34.72 13.19
C GLU A 90 13.33 -34.11 11.97
N ARG A 91 12.52 -33.08 12.18
CA ARG A 91 11.85 -32.33 11.10
C ARG A 91 12.86 -31.69 10.14
N ILE A 92 13.97 -31.18 10.65
CA ILE A 92 15.05 -30.64 9.83
C ILE A 92 15.77 -31.73 9.04
N ARG A 93 15.93 -32.93 9.61
CA ARG A 93 16.48 -34.08 8.86
C ARG A 93 15.55 -34.48 7.73
N GLN A 94 14.24 -34.54 7.96
CA GLN A 94 13.24 -34.80 6.91
C GLN A 94 13.30 -33.71 5.83
N LEU A 95 13.40 -32.44 6.23
CA LEU A 95 13.46 -31.32 5.29
C LEU A 95 14.68 -31.37 4.35
N LYS A 96 15.81 -31.94 4.83
CA LYS A 96 17.03 -32.14 4.05
C LYS A 96 16.99 -33.32 3.10
N ASP A 97 16.04 -34.25 3.25
CA ASP A 97 15.89 -35.36 2.32
C ASP A 97 15.00 -34.93 1.14
N PRO A 98 15.53 -34.88 -0.11
CA PRO A 98 14.76 -34.44 -1.26
C PRO A 98 13.57 -35.37 -1.59
N ASN A 99 13.64 -36.64 -1.17
CA ASN A 99 12.61 -37.65 -1.45
C ASN A 99 11.41 -37.56 -0.50
N GLU A 100 11.57 -36.90 0.64
CA GLU A 100 10.49 -36.71 1.60
C GLU A 100 9.48 -35.65 1.10
N PRO A 101 8.19 -35.79 1.47
CA PRO A 101 7.19 -34.78 1.19
C PRO A 101 7.48 -33.49 1.99
N PRO A 102 6.87 -32.36 1.60
CA PRO A 102 7.00 -31.12 2.37
C PRO A 102 6.66 -31.31 3.85
N VAL A 103 7.48 -30.71 4.71
CA VAL A 103 7.35 -30.79 6.17
C VAL A 103 6.30 -29.78 6.65
N GLU A 104 5.32 -30.24 7.42
CA GLU A 104 4.30 -29.37 8.02
C GLU A 104 4.63 -29.04 9.49
N PHE A 105 4.74 -27.75 9.79
CA PHE A 105 4.86 -27.19 11.13
C PHE A 105 3.53 -26.58 11.56
N ARG A 106 2.86 -27.17 12.56
CA ARG A 106 1.60 -26.65 13.09
C ARG A 106 1.87 -25.62 14.19
N ILE A 107 1.56 -24.35 13.91
CA ILE A 107 1.75 -23.22 14.83
C ILE A 107 0.46 -22.93 15.60
N HIS A 108 -0.71 -23.13 15.00
CA HIS A 108 -2.00 -22.93 15.67
C HIS A 108 -2.97 -23.96 15.10
N ASN A 109 -4.12 -24.18 15.74
CA ASN A 109 -5.16 -25.07 15.20
C ASN A 109 -5.53 -24.68 13.76
N ASN A 110 -5.56 -23.37 13.50
CA ASN A 110 -5.91 -22.77 12.21
C ASN A 110 -4.69 -22.21 11.44
N LEU A 111 -3.45 -22.52 11.83
CA LEU A 111 -2.24 -22.01 11.15
C LEU A 111 -1.14 -23.08 11.05
N THR A 112 -0.76 -23.40 9.83
CA THR A 112 0.32 -24.35 9.52
C THR A 112 1.33 -23.68 8.59
N VAL A 113 2.61 -24.03 8.72
CA VAL A 113 3.67 -23.66 7.79
C VAL A 113 4.16 -24.90 7.09
N ILE A 114 4.16 -24.89 5.76
CA ILE A 114 4.64 -25.97 4.91
C ILE A 114 6.03 -25.57 4.42
N SER A 115 7.00 -26.47 4.55
CA SER A 115 8.38 -26.20 4.13
C SER A 115 8.97 -27.32 3.28
N LYS A 116 9.78 -26.96 2.29
CA LYS A 116 10.59 -27.88 1.50
C LYS A 116 11.86 -27.19 1.02
N ILE A 117 12.96 -27.95 0.97
CA ILE A 117 14.17 -27.55 0.23
C ILE A 117 13.97 -27.96 -1.23
N VAL A 118 14.16 -26.99 -2.12
CA VAL A 118 13.97 -27.17 -3.55
C VAL A 118 15.28 -26.91 -4.28
N ASP A 119 15.60 -27.82 -5.19
CA ASP A 119 16.75 -27.73 -6.08
C ASP A 119 16.31 -27.06 -7.39
N ASN A 120 17.19 -26.26 -8.00
CA ASN A 120 16.95 -25.62 -9.31
C ASN A 120 15.63 -24.84 -9.37
N PHE A 121 15.37 -24.03 -8.36
CA PHE A 121 14.19 -23.17 -8.35
C PHE A 121 14.36 -22.02 -9.35
N ASP A 122 13.57 -22.01 -10.43
CA ASP A 122 13.68 -21.12 -11.60
C ASP A 122 13.57 -19.60 -11.30
N CYS A 123 13.33 -19.18 -10.05
CA CYS A 123 13.49 -17.76 -9.68
C CYS A 123 14.97 -17.35 -9.49
N TYR A 124 15.91 -18.31 -9.52
CA TYR A 124 17.35 -18.08 -9.57
C TYR A 124 17.80 -17.76 -11.00
N LEU A 125 17.70 -16.48 -11.40
CA LEU A 125 18.45 -16.03 -12.57
C LEU A 125 19.95 -15.99 -12.18
N ASN A 126 20.74 -16.86 -12.84
CA ASN A 126 22.21 -16.89 -12.92
C ASN A 126 23.08 -17.55 -11.83
N ARG A 127 22.53 -18.33 -10.88
CA ARG A 127 23.36 -19.33 -10.15
C ARG A 127 22.88 -20.72 -10.50
N ASN A 128 23.56 -21.36 -11.46
CA ASN A 128 23.36 -22.77 -11.76
C ASN A 128 23.53 -23.58 -10.46
N GLY A 129 22.47 -24.26 -10.02
CA GLY A 129 22.52 -25.23 -8.92
C GLY A 129 22.24 -24.72 -7.51
N GLY A 130 21.55 -23.58 -7.33
CA GLY A 130 21.17 -23.10 -5.99
C GLY A 130 20.04 -23.91 -5.35
N HIS A 131 20.26 -24.40 -4.12
CA HIS A 131 19.22 -24.97 -3.27
C HIS A 131 18.54 -23.86 -2.46
N CYS A 132 17.22 -23.90 -2.29
CA CYS A 132 16.52 -22.87 -1.50
C CYS A 132 15.45 -23.45 -0.58
N TRP A 133 15.32 -22.82 0.58
CA TRP A 133 14.38 -23.21 1.61
C TRP A 133 13.11 -22.39 1.45
N ILE A 134 12.02 -23.06 1.10
CA ILE A 134 10.72 -22.41 0.93
C ILE A 134 9.89 -22.69 2.19
N PHE A 135 9.27 -21.64 2.72
CA PHE A 135 8.28 -21.69 3.79
C PHE A 135 7.02 -20.99 3.30
N SER A 136 5.89 -21.68 3.37
CA SER A 136 4.59 -21.21 2.90
C SER A 136 3.56 -21.36 4.01
N THR A 137 2.81 -20.31 4.32
CA THR A 137 1.74 -20.40 5.33
C THR A 137 0.45 -20.95 4.75
N ARG A 138 -0.32 -21.62 5.60
CA ARG A 138 -1.70 -22.02 5.34
C ARG A 138 -2.55 -21.70 6.57
N GLY A 139 -3.50 -20.78 6.41
CA GLY A 139 -4.49 -20.42 7.42
C GLY A 139 -4.50 -18.94 7.82
N LEU A 140 -3.58 -18.11 7.33
CA LEU A 140 -3.63 -16.66 7.58
C LEU A 140 -4.86 -16.01 6.95
N CYS A 141 -5.36 -16.58 5.84
CA CYS A 141 -6.60 -16.11 5.21
C CYS A 141 -7.80 -16.11 6.17
N THR A 142 -7.81 -17.00 7.17
CA THR A 142 -8.89 -17.10 8.17
C THR A 142 -8.95 -15.91 9.14
N VAL A 143 -7.87 -15.12 9.19
CA VAL A 143 -7.77 -13.87 9.94
C VAL A 143 -7.60 -12.67 9.01
N ALA A 144 -8.08 -12.77 7.76
CA ALA A 144 -8.01 -11.73 6.73
C ALA A 144 -6.58 -11.26 6.38
N GLN A 145 -5.58 -12.10 6.62
CA GLN A 145 -4.19 -11.85 6.25
C GLN A 145 -3.84 -12.69 5.01
N ASP A 146 -3.19 -12.10 4.00
CA ASP A 146 -2.70 -12.88 2.85
C ASP A 146 -1.69 -13.91 3.35
N GLU A 147 -1.64 -15.07 2.67
CA GLU A 147 -0.65 -16.08 3.00
C GLU A 147 0.77 -15.55 2.72
N LEU A 148 1.73 -15.95 3.54
CA LEU A 148 3.11 -15.50 3.48
C LEU A 148 4.00 -16.59 2.90
N ILE A 149 4.90 -16.19 2.03
CA ILE A 149 5.94 -17.05 1.48
C ILE A 149 7.30 -16.47 1.87
N PHE A 150 8.18 -17.30 2.39
CA PHE A 150 9.57 -16.95 2.67
C PHE A 150 10.48 -17.91 1.92
N ILE A 151 11.44 -17.35 1.17
CA ILE A 151 12.42 -18.13 0.43
C ILE A 151 13.80 -17.71 0.92
N PHE A 152 14.59 -18.66 1.38
CA PHE A 152 15.96 -18.42 1.82
C PHE A 152 16.97 -19.18 0.95
N ASP A 153 18.13 -18.57 0.75
CA ASP A 153 19.27 -19.19 0.08
C ASP A 153 19.85 -20.37 0.89
N GLU A 154 20.65 -21.21 0.23
CA GLU A 154 21.22 -22.47 0.73
C GLU A 154 22.06 -22.33 2.01
N ASN A 155 22.69 -21.17 2.21
CA ASN A 155 23.71 -20.94 3.23
C ASN A 155 23.13 -20.70 4.65
N ILE A 156 22.16 -21.53 5.07
CA ILE A 156 21.64 -21.52 6.43
C ILE A 156 22.54 -22.38 7.32
N HIS A 157 23.47 -21.74 8.03
CA HIS A 157 24.36 -22.42 8.97
C HIS A 157 23.64 -22.85 10.27
N ASN A 158 22.57 -22.16 10.65
CA ASN A 158 21.84 -22.40 11.90
C ASN A 158 20.34 -22.58 11.66
N ALA A 159 19.98 -23.72 11.05
CA ALA A 159 18.59 -24.02 10.66
C ALA A 159 17.60 -24.02 11.83
N ASN A 160 18.04 -24.39 13.03
CA ASN A 160 17.21 -24.42 14.23
C ASN A 160 16.72 -23.00 14.57
N ASP A 161 17.64 -22.04 14.67
CA ASP A 161 17.30 -20.65 15.00
C ASP A 161 16.45 -20.02 13.89
N VAL A 162 16.78 -20.27 12.62
CA VAL A 162 15.99 -19.77 11.48
C VAL A 162 14.56 -20.25 11.52
N ILE A 163 14.33 -21.56 11.68
CA ILE A 163 12.97 -22.12 11.72
C ILE A 163 12.24 -21.62 12.96
N SER A 164 12.86 -21.69 14.14
CA SER A 164 12.23 -21.27 15.39
C SER A 164 11.79 -19.80 15.35
N ASP A 165 12.71 -18.90 14.98
CA ASP A 165 12.44 -17.47 14.91
C ASP A 165 11.38 -17.14 13.84
N LEU A 166 11.41 -17.83 12.70
CA LEU A 166 10.42 -17.64 11.64
C LEU A 166 9.02 -18.10 12.07
N LEU A 167 8.89 -19.24 12.73
CA LEU A 167 7.60 -19.74 13.23
C LEU A 167 7.03 -18.79 14.30
N ILE A 168 7.86 -18.28 15.20
CA ILE A 168 7.46 -17.27 16.20
C ILE A 168 7.00 -15.98 15.50
N HIS A 169 7.72 -15.54 14.47
CA HIS A 169 7.38 -14.34 13.70
C HIS A 169 6.04 -14.47 12.98
N ILE A 170 5.81 -15.60 12.31
CA ILE A 170 4.54 -15.91 11.63
C ILE A 170 3.38 -15.96 12.64
N HIS A 171 3.61 -16.56 13.81
CA HIS A 171 2.61 -16.59 14.87
C HIS A 171 2.26 -15.18 15.37
N GLN A 172 3.26 -14.30 15.53
CA GLN A 172 3.04 -12.91 15.94
C GLN A 172 2.19 -12.17 14.91
N ILE A 173 2.46 -12.35 13.61
CA ILE A 173 1.63 -11.78 12.53
C ILE A 173 0.19 -12.29 12.61
N TYR A 174 -0.02 -13.57 12.90
CA TYR A 174 -1.38 -14.11 13.10
C TYR A 174 -2.10 -13.42 14.26
N ILE A 175 -1.44 -13.23 15.41
CA ILE A 175 -2.01 -12.48 16.55
C ILE A 175 -2.29 -11.02 16.20
N ASP A 176 -1.42 -10.37 15.43
CA ASP A 176 -1.61 -8.97 15.07
C ASP A 176 -2.77 -8.82 14.06
N ALA A 177 -2.91 -9.77 13.14
CA ALA A 177 -4.02 -9.83 12.20
C ALA A 177 -5.37 -10.04 12.91
N THR A 178 -5.44 -10.88 13.96
CA THR A 178 -6.69 -11.02 14.74
C THR A 178 -7.11 -9.71 15.42
N LYS A 179 -6.16 -8.82 15.72
CA LYS A 179 -6.40 -7.53 16.38
C LYS A 179 -6.72 -6.36 15.46
N GLY A 180 -6.54 -6.48 14.15
CA GLY A 180 -6.67 -5.31 13.27
C GLY A 180 -5.49 -5.04 12.34
N SER A 181 -4.34 -5.65 12.62
CA SER A 181 -3.07 -5.21 12.07
C SER A 181 -2.55 -6.20 11.03
N PHE A 182 -2.72 -5.84 9.76
CA PHE A 182 -2.30 -6.65 8.63
C PHE A 182 -0.98 -6.23 8.04
N VAL A 183 -0.27 -7.23 7.54
CA VAL A 183 0.84 -7.06 6.60
C VAL A 183 0.27 -7.04 5.18
N ARG A 184 0.82 -6.16 4.34
CA ARG A 184 0.38 -5.93 2.96
C ARG A 184 1.59 -5.72 2.04
N HIS A 185 1.36 -5.63 0.73
CA HIS A 185 2.37 -5.20 -0.22
C HIS A 185 3.05 -3.89 0.22
N LEU A 186 4.38 -3.89 0.23
CA LEU A 186 5.29 -2.86 0.74
C LEU A 186 5.16 -2.54 2.24
N GLY A 187 4.45 -3.39 2.98
CA GLY A 187 4.37 -3.33 4.44
C GLY A 187 5.60 -3.96 5.10
N LEU A 188 5.83 -3.60 6.36
CA LEU A 188 6.93 -4.12 7.18
C LEU A 188 6.40 -4.89 8.37
N SER A 189 7.13 -5.94 8.76
CA SER A 189 6.99 -6.58 10.07
C SER A 189 8.37 -6.74 10.69
N LEU A 190 8.54 -6.26 11.91
CA LEU A 190 9.83 -6.31 12.61
C LEU A 190 9.87 -7.51 13.55
N SER A 191 11.08 -8.03 13.78
CA SER A 191 11.29 -9.08 14.77
C SER A 191 10.96 -8.56 16.17
N SER A 192 10.30 -9.40 16.97
CA SER A 192 10.08 -9.15 18.41
C SER A 192 11.39 -9.14 19.20
N ASN A 193 12.42 -9.83 18.71
CA ASN A 193 13.73 -9.89 19.37
C ASN A 193 14.64 -8.75 18.90
N SER A 194 15.03 -7.89 19.84
CA SER A 194 15.85 -6.72 19.56
C SER A 194 17.34 -7.00 19.40
N THR A 195 17.84 -8.23 19.63
CA THR A 195 19.28 -8.55 19.55
C THR A 195 19.63 -9.44 18.37
N THR A 196 18.91 -10.55 18.18
CA THR A 196 19.16 -11.54 17.13
C THR A 196 17.86 -11.98 16.48
N PHE A 197 17.91 -12.26 15.18
CA PHE A 197 16.79 -12.81 14.42
C PHE A 197 17.31 -13.72 13.32
N LEU A 198 16.73 -14.90 13.17
CA LEU A 198 17.15 -15.93 12.21
C LEU A 198 18.63 -16.32 12.38
N GLY A 199 19.12 -16.32 13.63
CA GLY A 199 20.54 -16.56 13.94
C GLY A 199 21.52 -15.44 13.56
N SER A 200 21.02 -14.29 13.07
CA SER A 200 21.84 -13.13 12.70
C SER A 200 21.59 -11.93 13.63
N SER A 201 22.64 -11.19 13.95
CA SER A 201 22.52 -9.93 14.71
C SER A 201 22.09 -8.75 13.83
N THR A 202 22.24 -8.85 12.52
CA THR A 202 21.97 -7.77 11.57
C THR A 202 20.56 -7.85 10.98
N ALA A 203 19.95 -9.04 10.94
CA ALA A 203 18.57 -9.23 10.51
C ALA A 203 17.57 -8.56 11.46
N ASN A 204 16.49 -7.99 10.93
CA ASN A 204 15.54 -7.21 11.73
C ASN A 204 14.05 -7.41 11.42
N GLY A 205 13.73 -8.18 10.37
CA GLY A 205 12.35 -8.43 9.97
C GLY A 205 12.20 -8.53 8.46
N PHE A 206 10.99 -8.32 7.97
CA PHE A 206 10.63 -8.53 6.57
C PHE A 206 9.90 -7.33 5.96
N LEU A 207 10.20 -7.09 4.69
CA LEU A 207 9.44 -6.24 3.77
C LEU A 207 8.66 -7.14 2.81
N TYR A 208 7.37 -6.86 2.65
CA TYR A 208 6.50 -7.76 1.91
C TYR A 208 6.22 -7.28 0.50
N ILE A 209 6.21 -8.19 -0.46
CA ILE A 209 5.95 -7.90 -1.88
C ILE A 209 4.88 -8.84 -2.41
N SER A 210 4.07 -8.36 -3.35
CA SER A 210 3.09 -9.20 -4.06
C SER A 210 3.65 -9.41 -5.46
N ASP A 211 3.86 -10.67 -5.84
CA ASP A 211 4.22 -11.03 -7.21
C ASP A 211 3.27 -12.12 -7.70
N PRO A 212 2.19 -11.76 -8.42
CA PRO A 212 1.20 -12.72 -8.89
C PRO A 212 1.69 -13.53 -10.09
N THR A 213 2.86 -13.20 -10.66
CA THR A 213 3.41 -13.92 -11.84
C THR A 213 4.25 -15.14 -11.45
N SER A 214 4.63 -15.24 -10.17
CA SER A 214 5.47 -16.32 -9.67
C SER A 214 4.61 -17.48 -9.21
N LEU A 215 4.49 -18.52 -10.04
CA LEU A 215 3.74 -19.72 -9.70
C LEU A 215 4.69 -20.86 -9.35
N TYR A 216 4.45 -21.48 -8.21
CA TYR A 216 5.11 -22.71 -7.81
C TYR A 216 4.17 -23.61 -7.03
N ASN A 217 4.35 -24.93 -7.15
CA ASN A 217 3.42 -25.92 -6.59
C ASN A 217 3.32 -25.88 -5.06
N LEU A 218 4.31 -25.31 -4.36
CA LEU A 218 4.25 -25.13 -2.90
C LEU A 218 3.63 -23.80 -2.46
N PHE A 219 3.34 -22.90 -3.40
CA PHE A 219 2.68 -21.65 -3.06
C PHE A 219 1.20 -21.91 -2.76
N PRO A 220 0.63 -21.18 -1.78
CA PRO A 220 -0.75 -21.36 -1.40
C PRO A 220 -1.68 -20.78 -2.48
N GLU A 221 -2.99 -21.03 -2.34
CA GLU A 221 -3.98 -20.37 -3.19
C GLU A 221 -3.90 -18.85 -2.98
N ALA A 222 -3.92 -18.09 -4.08
CA ALA A 222 -3.90 -16.62 -4.01
C ALA A 222 -5.07 -16.09 -3.15
N PRO A 223 -4.86 -15.01 -2.37
CA PRO A 223 -3.70 -14.11 -2.40
C PRO A 223 -2.55 -14.51 -1.46
N TYR A 224 -1.32 -14.28 -1.91
CA TYR A 224 -0.10 -14.43 -1.11
C TYR A 224 0.91 -13.31 -1.37
N ILE A 225 1.81 -13.12 -0.42
CA ILE A 225 2.90 -12.13 -0.46
C ILE A 225 4.22 -12.75 0.01
N PHE A 226 5.33 -12.32 -0.57
CA PHE A 226 6.67 -12.79 -0.24
C PHE A 226 7.29 -11.88 0.82
N GLY A 227 7.90 -12.47 1.85
CA GLY A 227 8.68 -11.75 2.85
C GLY A 227 10.16 -11.67 2.46
N ILE A 228 10.64 -10.46 2.19
CA ILE A 228 12.04 -10.17 1.86
C ILE A 228 12.76 -9.66 3.10
N LEU A 229 13.82 -10.34 3.51
CA LEU A 229 14.56 -10.04 4.73
C LEU A 229 15.24 -8.66 4.65
N ILE A 230 14.97 -7.84 5.66
CA ILE A 230 15.60 -6.54 5.86
C ILE A 230 16.54 -6.55 7.05
N HIS A 231 17.61 -5.77 6.95
CA HIS A 231 18.60 -5.60 8.00
C HIS A 231 18.35 -4.33 8.82
N ARG A 232 18.90 -4.29 10.03
CA ARG A 232 18.69 -3.19 11.00
C ARG A 232 19.00 -1.81 10.41
N LEU A 233 20.11 -1.69 9.68
CA LEU A 233 20.53 -0.43 9.07
C LEU A 233 19.66 -0.01 7.88
N GLU A 234 18.92 -0.94 7.28
CA GLU A 234 18.04 -0.68 6.15
C GLU A 234 16.65 -0.19 6.58
N LEU A 235 16.32 -0.33 7.87
CA LEU A 235 15.00 -0.03 8.42
C LEU A 235 14.52 1.40 8.11
N PRO A 236 15.32 2.48 8.30
CA PRO A 236 14.86 3.83 8.01
C PRO A 236 14.48 4.02 6.53
N THR A 237 15.27 3.44 5.62
CA THR A 237 14.97 3.46 4.17
C THR A 237 13.71 2.65 3.87
N ALA A 238 13.55 1.48 4.48
CA ALA A 238 12.40 0.63 4.27
C ALA A 238 11.09 1.27 4.79
N GLN A 239 11.14 1.99 5.92
CA GLN A 239 9.98 2.68 6.50
C GLN A 239 9.58 3.92 5.70
N CYS A 240 10.55 4.71 5.25
CA CYS A 240 10.29 5.92 4.47
C CYS A 240 9.93 5.61 3.01
N PHE A 241 10.63 4.66 2.39
CA PHE A 241 10.57 4.47 0.95
C PHE A 241 10.98 3.03 0.52
N PRO A 242 10.13 2.02 0.76
CA PRO A 242 10.47 0.60 0.62
C PRO A 242 10.88 0.19 -0.80
N MET A 243 10.31 0.82 -1.83
CA MET A 243 10.67 0.53 -3.23
C MET A 243 12.15 0.77 -3.53
N ARG A 244 12.78 1.77 -2.90
CA ARG A 244 14.21 2.02 -3.10
C ARG A 244 15.06 0.87 -2.58
N LEU A 245 14.70 0.30 -1.43
CA LEU A 245 15.41 -0.86 -0.90
C LEU A 245 15.22 -2.08 -1.81
N LEU A 246 14.00 -2.35 -2.27
CA LEU A 246 13.72 -3.47 -3.17
C LEU A 246 14.50 -3.36 -4.48
N LEU A 247 14.49 -2.20 -5.13
CA LEU A 247 15.22 -1.99 -6.38
C LEU A 247 16.74 -2.02 -6.17
N ARG A 248 17.24 -1.58 -5.00
CA ARG A 248 18.65 -1.74 -4.64
C ARG A 248 19.04 -3.21 -4.47
N LEU A 249 18.21 -4.03 -3.84
CA LEU A 249 18.40 -5.48 -3.74
C LEU A 249 18.31 -6.16 -5.12
N SER A 250 17.41 -5.67 -5.97
CA SER A 250 17.25 -6.13 -7.36
C SER A 250 18.53 -5.94 -8.16
N TYR A 251 19.17 -4.78 -8.00
CA TYR A 251 20.45 -4.49 -8.62
C TYR A 251 21.57 -5.42 -8.10
N GLU A 252 21.63 -5.64 -6.78
CA GLU A 252 22.63 -6.52 -6.16
C GLU A 252 22.53 -7.96 -6.67
N TYR A 253 21.30 -8.48 -6.74
CA TYR A 253 21.03 -9.87 -7.06
C TYR A 253 20.69 -10.11 -8.51
N GLN A 254 20.75 -9.06 -9.35
CA GLN A 254 20.41 -9.12 -10.77
C GLN A 254 19.03 -9.76 -11.02
N SER A 255 18.09 -9.50 -10.11
CA SER A 255 16.74 -10.05 -10.13
C SER A 255 15.74 -8.90 -10.25
N TYR A 256 15.13 -8.76 -11.43
CA TYR A 256 14.24 -7.65 -11.75
C TYR A 256 12.78 -8.11 -11.83
N PRO A 257 11.82 -7.35 -11.26
CA PRO A 257 11.99 -6.05 -10.61
C PRO A 257 12.33 -6.14 -9.11
N TRP A 258 12.37 -7.33 -8.53
CA TRP A 258 12.81 -7.59 -7.16
C TRP A 258 13.14 -9.07 -6.96
N PRO A 259 14.06 -9.39 -6.02
CA PRO A 259 14.30 -10.76 -5.61
C PRO A 259 13.09 -11.30 -4.86
N LEU A 260 12.78 -12.59 -5.05
CA LEU A 260 11.77 -13.32 -4.27
C LEU A 260 12.38 -14.09 -3.10
N PHE A 261 13.70 -14.05 -2.96
CA PHE A 261 14.48 -14.77 -1.95
C PHE A 261 15.23 -13.81 -1.03
N SER A 262 15.66 -14.35 0.11
CA SER A 262 16.38 -13.66 1.17
C SER A 262 17.71 -14.34 1.45
N ILE A 263 18.77 -13.54 1.62
CA ILE A 263 20.07 -13.99 2.13
C ILE A 263 20.21 -13.45 3.55
N ILE A 264 20.40 -14.34 4.52
CA ILE A 264 20.47 -13.99 5.95
C ILE A 264 21.78 -13.29 6.31
N ASN A 265 22.90 -13.84 5.84
CA ASN A 265 24.24 -13.37 6.18
C ASN A 265 24.80 -12.49 5.07
N ARG A 266 24.16 -11.32 4.86
CA ARG A 266 24.61 -10.31 3.89
C ARG A 266 24.90 -8.99 4.57
N ASP A 267 25.65 -8.15 3.87
CA ASP A 267 25.81 -6.75 4.26
C ASP A 267 24.52 -5.96 4.01
N SER A 268 24.33 -4.89 4.79
CA SER A 268 23.21 -3.96 4.61
C SER A 268 23.43 -3.10 3.37
N MET A 269 22.39 -2.95 2.54
CA MET A 269 22.43 -2.18 1.30
C MET A 269 22.49 -0.67 1.54
N PHE A 270 21.97 -0.24 2.68
CA PHE A 270 22.00 1.14 3.16
C PHE A 270 22.49 1.16 4.60
N SER A 271 23.17 2.25 4.95
CA SER A 271 23.73 2.50 6.27
C SER A 271 23.20 3.82 6.84
N ASP A 272 24.02 4.87 6.86
CA ASP A 272 23.60 6.20 7.30
C ASP A 272 22.72 6.86 6.22
N THR A 273 21.63 7.50 6.66
CA THR A 273 20.68 8.24 5.80
C THR A 273 21.05 9.71 5.65
N GLN A 274 22.23 10.12 6.11
CA GLN A 274 22.76 11.46 5.85
C GLN A 274 22.99 11.68 4.34
N HIS A 275 22.91 12.93 3.90
CA HIS A 275 23.23 13.39 2.54
C HIS A 275 22.38 12.86 1.37
N THR A 276 21.37 12.02 1.62
CA THR A 276 20.38 11.67 0.58
C THR A 276 19.36 12.80 0.37
N ILE A 277 18.88 12.97 -0.86
CA ILE A 277 17.74 13.85 -1.18
C ILE A 277 16.49 13.49 -0.38
N MET A 278 16.33 12.21 0.00
CA MET A 278 15.19 11.75 0.79
C MET A 278 15.14 12.39 2.17
N SER A 279 16.25 12.92 2.70
CA SER A 279 16.25 13.67 3.97
C SER A 279 15.45 14.97 3.89
N LEU A 280 15.19 15.49 2.68
CA LEU A 280 14.29 16.62 2.44
C LEU A 280 12.84 16.19 2.21
N LEU A 281 12.60 14.91 1.93
CA LEU A 281 11.30 14.37 1.52
C LEU A 281 10.65 13.51 2.61
N CYS A 282 11.45 12.98 3.54
CA CYS A 282 11.03 12.15 4.66
C CYS A 282 11.83 12.48 5.92
N ASP A 283 11.19 12.36 7.08
CA ASP A 283 11.84 12.41 8.39
C ASP A 283 12.30 11.02 8.82
N PHE A 284 13.60 10.73 8.71
CA PHE A 284 14.17 9.43 9.09
C PHE A 284 14.27 9.18 10.61
N ARG A 285 14.00 10.19 11.46
CA ARG A 285 14.17 10.07 12.92
C ARG A 285 12.85 9.77 13.61
N ALA A 286 11.87 10.65 13.42
CA ALA A 286 10.57 10.53 14.07
C ALA A 286 9.47 10.07 13.09
N PHE A 287 9.78 9.95 11.79
CA PHE A 287 8.81 9.60 10.75
C PHE A 287 7.58 10.51 10.76
N THR A 288 7.78 11.77 11.16
CA THR A 288 6.70 12.76 11.31
C THR A 288 6.05 13.08 9.96
N TYR A 289 6.84 13.03 8.89
CA TYR A 289 6.37 13.15 7.52
C TYR A 289 7.11 12.15 6.62
N VAL A 290 6.36 11.59 5.68
CA VAL A 290 6.84 10.68 4.65
C VAL A 290 6.29 11.17 3.31
N LEU A 291 7.05 10.94 2.24
CA LEU A 291 6.67 11.31 0.90
C LEU A 291 5.27 10.74 0.54
N PRO A 292 4.30 11.56 0.11
CA PRO A 292 2.97 11.07 -0.25
C PRO A 292 3.06 10.14 -1.46
N THR A 293 2.31 9.04 -1.43
CA THR A 293 2.33 8.03 -2.49
C THR A 293 0.95 7.93 -3.11
N ILE A 294 0.90 7.80 -4.44
CA ILE A 294 -0.34 7.60 -5.18
C ILE A 294 -0.23 6.23 -5.86
N ARG A 295 -1.10 5.31 -5.47
CA ARG A 295 -1.10 3.95 -6.01
C ARG A 295 -1.32 3.98 -7.53
N GLY A 296 -0.54 3.18 -8.25
CA GLY A 296 -0.63 3.08 -9.71
C GLY A 296 -0.03 4.25 -10.50
N LEU A 297 0.41 5.33 -9.84
CA LEU A 297 1.18 6.39 -10.49
C LEU A 297 2.53 5.84 -10.95
N THR A 298 2.92 6.13 -12.19
CA THR A 298 4.21 5.70 -12.74
C THR A 298 4.97 6.86 -13.37
N ILE A 299 6.30 6.79 -13.31
CA ILE A 299 7.20 7.65 -14.09
C ILE A 299 7.90 6.77 -15.10
N SER A 300 7.83 7.16 -16.37
CA SER A 300 8.53 6.50 -17.47
C SER A 300 9.46 7.49 -18.17
N ILE A 301 10.72 7.12 -18.31
CA ILE A 301 11.75 7.88 -19.03
C ILE A 301 12.00 7.16 -20.34
N GLY A 302 11.69 7.81 -21.46
CA GLY A 302 11.91 7.28 -22.79
C GLY A 302 13.39 7.35 -23.21
N ILE A 303 13.76 6.56 -24.22
CA ILE A 303 15.13 6.52 -24.79
C ILE A 303 15.59 7.91 -25.26
N GLN A 304 14.66 8.69 -25.83
CA GLN A 304 14.94 10.06 -26.30
C GLN A 304 15.03 11.08 -25.16
N GLY A 305 14.74 10.68 -23.91
CA GLY A 305 14.80 11.48 -22.69
C GLY A 305 13.47 12.13 -22.27
N SER A 306 12.39 11.87 -23.00
CA SER A 306 11.03 12.32 -22.63
C SER A 306 10.60 11.67 -21.31
N VAL A 307 10.02 12.45 -20.41
CA VAL A 307 9.53 11.97 -19.11
C VAL A 307 8.01 11.98 -19.10
N SER A 308 7.38 10.82 -18.94
CA SER A 308 5.94 10.67 -18.83
C SER A 308 5.56 10.27 -17.42
N ILE A 309 4.77 11.10 -16.75
CA ILE A 309 4.15 10.83 -15.46
C ILE A 309 2.70 10.41 -15.72
N ARG A 310 2.38 9.13 -15.48
CA ARG A 310 1.06 8.56 -15.75
C ARG A 310 0.29 8.39 -14.46
N ILE A 311 -0.93 8.91 -14.42
CA ILE A 311 -1.78 8.97 -13.23
C ILE A 311 -3.10 8.25 -13.52
N PRO A 312 -3.43 7.17 -12.80
CA PRO A 312 -4.71 6.46 -13.00
C PRO A 312 -5.91 7.34 -12.64
N ARG A 313 -6.95 7.34 -13.48
CA ARG A 313 -8.16 8.15 -13.29
C ARG A 313 -8.90 7.86 -11.98
N ASN A 314 -8.96 6.59 -11.57
CA ASN A 314 -9.55 6.16 -10.30
C ASN A 314 -8.78 6.58 -9.03
N ARG A 315 -7.67 7.32 -9.16
CA ARG A 315 -6.84 7.85 -8.07
C ARG A 315 -6.91 9.37 -7.92
N HIS A 316 -7.90 10.00 -8.56
CA HIS A 316 -8.06 11.45 -8.48
C HIS A 316 -8.25 11.97 -7.06
N ASP A 317 -9.01 11.28 -6.21
CA ASP A 317 -9.21 11.72 -4.83
C ASP A 317 -7.91 11.67 -4.01
N ASP A 318 -7.06 10.66 -4.24
CA ASP A 318 -5.73 10.54 -3.62
C ASP A 318 -4.79 11.67 -4.10
N MET A 319 -4.89 12.04 -5.39
CA MET A 319 -4.19 13.17 -5.98
C MET A 319 -4.64 14.50 -5.35
N LEU A 320 -5.94 14.72 -5.19
CA LEU A 320 -6.48 15.94 -4.57
C LEU A 320 -5.97 16.11 -3.14
N LYS A 321 -6.05 15.05 -2.31
CA LYS A 321 -5.53 15.08 -0.93
C LYS A 321 -4.03 15.41 -0.89
N SER A 322 -3.25 14.81 -1.80
CA SER A 322 -1.81 15.07 -1.88
C SER A 322 -1.51 16.52 -2.30
N LEU A 323 -2.32 17.09 -3.21
CA LEU A 323 -2.21 18.48 -3.63
C LEU A 323 -2.55 19.47 -2.50
N GLU A 324 -3.55 19.15 -1.67
CA GLU A 324 -3.93 19.96 -0.50
C GLU A 324 -2.83 20.01 0.56
N GLN A 325 -2.12 18.90 0.76
CA GLN A 325 -1.00 18.80 1.70
C GLN A 325 0.31 19.39 1.15
N SER A 326 0.38 19.67 -0.15
CA SER A 326 1.58 20.17 -0.81
C SER A 326 1.83 21.67 -0.58
N SER A 327 3.11 22.05 -0.46
CA SER A 327 3.52 23.46 -0.38
C SER A 327 3.13 24.25 -1.64
N PRO A 328 2.79 25.55 -1.57
CA PRO A 328 2.58 26.39 -2.75
C PRO A 328 3.73 26.39 -3.76
N HIS A 329 4.97 26.13 -3.29
CA HIS A 329 6.19 26.19 -4.10
C HIS A 329 6.78 24.82 -4.47
N ALA A 330 6.16 23.72 -4.02
CA ALA A 330 6.65 22.38 -4.31
C ALA A 330 5.50 21.37 -4.47
N LEU A 331 5.79 20.29 -5.18
CA LEU A 331 4.95 19.12 -5.31
C LEU A 331 5.86 17.90 -5.36
N SER A 332 5.56 16.87 -4.58
CA SER A 332 6.36 15.66 -4.58
C SER A 332 5.50 14.42 -4.45
N PHE A 333 5.91 13.33 -5.09
CA PHE A 333 5.22 12.04 -5.06
C PHE A 333 6.20 10.90 -5.02
N GLY A 334 5.91 9.88 -4.21
CA GLY A 334 6.57 8.59 -4.24
C GLY A 334 5.82 7.59 -5.12
N ILE A 335 6.56 6.80 -5.89
CA ILE A 335 6.06 5.74 -6.76
C ILE A 335 6.30 4.41 -6.05
N MET A 336 5.20 3.76 -5.70
CA MET A 336 5.16 2.48 -4.97
C MET A 336 4.77 1.31 -5.88
N ASN A 337 4.97 1.43 -7.19
CA ASN A 337 4.59 0.39 -8.14
C ASN A 337 5.60 0.29 -9.30
N VAL A 338 5.79 -0.92 -9.81
CA VAL A 338 6.58 -1.19 -11.02
C VAL A 338 5.64 -1.65 -12.12
N ASN A 339 5.51 -0.84 -13.18
CA ASN A 339 4.78 -1.24 -14.37
C ASN A 339 5.66 -2.14 -15.25
N ARG A 340 5.56 -3.47 -15.05
CA ARG A 340 6.35 -4.48 -15.79
C ARG A 340 6.06 -4.51 -17.29
N GLN A 341 4.88 -4.06 -17.73
CA GLN A 341 4.53 -4.02 -19.15
C GLN A 341 5.28 -2.90 -19.87
N MET A 342 5.46 -1.76 -19.19
CA MET A 342 6.08 -0.57 -19.76
C MET A 342 7.58 -0.47 -19.49
N HIS A 343 8.05 -0.97 -18.33
CA HIS A 343 9.41 -0.76 -17.85
C HIS A 343 10.20 -2.07 -17.86
N SER A 344 11.25 -2.13 -18.68
CA SER A 344 12.27 -3.18 -18.64
C SER A 344 13.48 -2.79 -17.77
N LYS A 345 13.55 -1.52 -17.35
CA LYS A 345 14.66 -0.94 -16.59
C LYS A 345 14.11 0.03 -15.51
N HIS A 346 14.80 0.22 -14.40
CA HIS A 346 14.49 1.23 -13.37
C HIS A 346 15.74 1.96 -12.89
N LEU A 347 15.57 3.22 -12.47
CA LEU A 347 16.59 3.95 -11.72
C LEU A 347 16.76 3.34 -10.32
N VAL A 348 18.01 3.21 -9.90
CA VAL A 348 18.39 2.65 -8.60
C VAL A 348 19.44 3.55 -7.95
N THR A 349 19.31 3.78 -6.66
CA THR A 349 20.31 4.52 -5.89
C THR A 349 21.26 3.56 -5.18
N ILE A 350 22.56 3.76 -5.37
CA ILE A 350 23.61 3.03 -4.65
C ILE A 350 24.30 3.98 -3.68
N GLN A 351 24.45 3.56 -2.43
CA GLN A 351 25.27 4.26 -1.45
C GLN A 351 26.69 3.69 -1.50
N ASN A 352 27.66 4.52 -1.85
CA ASN A 352 29.06 4.11 -1.89
C ASN A 352 29.61 3.94 -0.46
N SER A 353 30.28 2.80 -0.22
CA SER A 353 30.76 2.43 1.12
C SER A 353 31.90 3.30 1.63
N THR A 354 32.71 3.90 0.76
CA THR A 354 33.88 4.72 1.14
C THR A 354 33.50 6.16 1.47
N ASP A 355 32.66 6.77 0.64
CA ASP A 355 32.42 8.23 0.65
C ASP A 355 31.00 8.59 1.13
N GLN A 356 30.15 7.59 1.37
CA GLN A 356 28.72 7.71 1.70
C GLN A 356 27.90 8.57 0.71
N GLN A 357 28.45 8.81 -0.48
CA GLN A 357 27.75 9.50 -1.56
C GLN A 357 26.76 8.56 -2.24
N TYR A 358 25.67 9.14 -2.74
CA TYR A 358 24.63 8.43 -3.47
C TYR A 358 24.84 8.57 -4.97
N GLU A 359 24.82 7.45 -5.68
CA GLU A 359 24.97 7.37 -7.12
C GLU A 359 23.71 6.82 -7.77
N THR A 360 23.33 7.38 -8.92
CA THR A 360 22.25 6.87 -9.77
C THR A 360 22.79 5.78 -10.69
N ARG A 361 22.20 4.59 -10.63
CA ARG A 361 22.44 3.45 -11.52
C ARG A 361 21.13 2.98 -12.16
N ILE A 362 21.23 2.04 -13.10
CA ILE A 362 20.07 1.43 -13.75
C ILE A 362 20.08 -0.07 -13.45
N CYS A 363 18.95 -0.60 -12.98
CA CYS A 363 18.70 -2.03 -12.91
C CYS A 363 17.84 -2.44 -14.10
N SER A 364 18.20 -3.52 -14.80
CA SER A 364 17.53 -3.99 -16.01
C SER A 364 17.10 -5.44 -15.89
N SER A 365 15.99 -5.80 -16.53
CA SER A 365 15.63 -7.18 -16.79
C SER A 365 16.62 -7.83 -17.78
N LEU A 366 17.04 -9.06 -17.49
CA LEU A 366 17.97 -9.83 -18.33
C LEU A 366 17.37 -10.21 -19.69
N ASP A 367 16.04 -10.31 -19.81
CA ASP A 367 15.36 -10.84 -21.00
C ASP A 367 14.99 -9.75 -22.03
N SER A 368 15.70 -8.63 -22.05
CA SER A 368 15.30 -7.45 -22.83
C SER A 368 15.63 -7.55 -24.33
N ASN A 369 14.92 -8.42 -25.04
CA ASN A 369 14.71 -8.35 -26.51
C ASN A 369 13.54 -7.41 -26.90
N ASN A 370 12.86 -6.78 -25.93
CA ASN A 370 11.72 -5.92 -26.20
C ASN A 370 12.13 -4.51 -26.63
N GLU A 371 11.56 -4.07 -27.75
CA GLU A 371 11.77 -2.74 -28.37
C GLU A 371 11.25 -1.55 -27.52
N GLN A 372 10.48 -1.81 -26.45
CA GLN A 372 10.00 -0.78 -25.51
C GLN A 372 10.93 -0.66 -24.29
N ILE A 373 11.98 0.15 -24.46
CA ILE A 373 13.03 0.40 -23.46
C ILE A 373 12.70 1.68 -22.67
N MET A 374 11.65 1.69 -21.86
CA MET A 374 11.43 2.79 -20.91
C MET A 374 12.03 2.48 -19.54
N ILE A 375 12.64 3.49 -18.93
CA ILE A 375 13.21 3.40 -17.58
C ILE A 375 12.21 3.96 -16.57
N GLY A 376 11.89 3.18 -15.54
CA GLY A 376 11.05 3.63 -14.45
C GLY A 376 11.79 4.53 -13.44
N GLY A 377 11.08 5.52 -12.88
CA GLY A 377 11.56 6.35 -11.77
C GLY A 377 10.75 6.15 -10.49
N ASN A 378 11.38 6.37 -9.34
CA ASN A 378 10.80 6.04 -8.03
C ASN A 378 10.15 7.24 -7.33
N PHE A 379 10.58 8.47 -7.59
CA PHE A 379 9.90 9.64 -7.04
C PHE A 379 9.91 10.82 -8.01
N LEU A 380 8.97 11.74 -7.83
CA LEU A 380 8.89 13.02 -8.53
C LEU A 380 9.03 14.15 -7.52
N VAL A 381 9.86 15.14 -7.84
CA VAL A 381 9.88 16.44 -7.16
C VAL A 381 9.72 17.54 -8.20
N VAL A 382 8.65 18.33 -8.08
CA VAL A 382 8.45 19.56 -8.83
C VAL A 382 8.67 20.74 -7.91
N ASN A 383 9.61 21.63 -8.22
CA ASN A 383 9.84 22.83 -7.42
C ASN A 383 9.74 24.14 -8.23
N ALA A 384 9.16 25.17 -7.62
CA ALA A 384 9.05 26.52 -8.16
C ALA A 384 10.31 27.34 -7.84
N SER A 385 11.47 26.85 -8.27
CA SER A 385 12.77 27.48 -7.97
C SER A 385 13.26 28.42 -9.08
N LEU A 386 12.61 28.42 -10.24
CA LEU A 386 13.01 29.27 -11.36
C LEU A 386 12.22 30.58 -11.32
N ARG A 387 12.93 31.69 -11.52
CA ARG A 387 12.28 33.01 -11.52
C ARG A 387 11.38 33.11 -12.75
N SER A 388 10.14 33.51 -12.53
CA SER A 388 9.30 34.01 -13.63
C SER A 388 10.06 35.15 -14.31
N ARG A 389 10.31 35.02 -15.61
CA ARG A 389 10.71 36.17 -16.41
C ARG A 389 9.44 36.74 -16.98
N ASP A 390 9.17 38.00 -16.70
CA ASP A 390 8.24 38.79 -17.50
C ASP A 390 8.70 38.68 -18.96
N SER A 391 7.95 37.95 -19.78
CA SER A 391 7.95 38.16 -21.23
C SER A 391 6.62 38.81 -21.57
N PRO A 392 6.63 39.94 -22.30
CA PRO A 392 5.47 40.79 -22.44
C PRO A 392 4.47 40.16 -23.42
N SER A 393 3.18 40.28 -23.09
CA SER A 393 2.03 40.19 -23.99
C SER A 393 2.03 39.06 -25.02
N SER A 394 1.33 37.97 -24.71
CA SER A 394 0.49 37.31 -25.69
C SER A 394 -0.91 37.19 -25.10
N SER A 395 -1.82 38.01 -25.63
CA SER A 395 -3.26 37.94 -25.41
C SER A 395 -3.80 36.52 -25.57
N PRO A 396 -4.92 36.17 -24.90
CA PRO A 396 -5.63 34.94 -25.18
C PRO A 396 -6.21 35.06 -26.59
N LEU A 397 -5.58 34.44 -27.58
CA LEU A 397 -6.21 34.26 -28.88
C LEU A 397 -7.16 33.07 -28.75
N ASP A 398 -8.45 33.39 -28.68
CA ASP A 398 -9.54 32.46 -28.92
C ASP A 398 -9.26 31.64 -30.19
N THR A 399 -9.14 30.33 -30.05
CA THR A 399 -9.48 29.43 -31.16
C THR A 399 -10.08 28.16 -30.56
N GLN A 400 -11.41 28.14 -30.53
CA GLN A 400 -12.18 26.91 -30.39
C GLN A 400 -11.86 25.97 -31.56
N ASN A 401 -11.94 24.67 -31.26
CA ASN A 401 -11.89 23.53 -32.19
C ASN A 401 -10.50 23.03 -32.60
N SER A 402 -9.92 22.17 -31.77
CA SER A 402 -9.55 20.77 -32.13
C SER A 402 -8.93 20.12 -30.88
N GLY A 403 -9.31 18.89 -30.56
CA GLY A 403 -8.75 18.16 -29.42
C GLY A 403 -7.24 17.98 -29.57
N SER A 404 -6.44 18.79 -28.89
CA SER A 404 -4.98 18.73 -28.92
C SER A 404 -4.40 19.51 -27.74
N PHE A 405 -3.62 18.80 -26.91
CA PHE A 405 -2.64 19.22 -25.91
C PHE A 405 -2.45 20.74 -25.66
N SER A 406 -2.65 21.18 -24.42
CA SER A 406 -2.23 22.51 -23.95
C SER A 406 -0.72 22.49 -23.66
N LEU A 407 0.10 22.78 -24.67
CA LEU A 407 1.56 22.91 -24.54
C LEU A 407 1.91 24.30 -23.96
N HIS A 408 2.38 24.37 -22.72
CA HIS A 408 2.84 25.63 -22.14
C HIS A 408 4.31 25.87 -22.52
N ASN A 409 4.57 26.72 -23.52
CA ASN A 409 5.93 27.07 -23.96
C ASN A 409 6.61 28.01 -22.96
N ASN A 410 7.12 27.45 -21.86
CA ASN A 410 7.89 28.19 -20.87
C ASN A 410 9.37 27.83 -20.99
N LEU A 411 10.18 28.71 -21.60
CA LEU A 411 11.60 28.49 -21.94
C LEU A 411 12.55 28.31 -20.73
N ASN A 412 12.01 28.26 -19.51
CA ASN A 412 12.73 28.17 -18.24
C ASN A 412 12.28 26.96 -17.40
N ALA A 413 12.11 25.78 -17.98
CA ALA A 413 11.98 24.53 -17.20
C ALA A 413 13.27 23.70 -17.28
N LYS A 414 13.58 22.96 -16.22
CA LYS A 414 14.74 22.04 -16.17
C LYS A 414 14.32 20.71 -15.59
N VAL A 415 14.82 19.61 -16.15
CA VAL A 415 14.51 18.27 -15.68
C VAL A 415 15.79 17.45 -15.50
N ASN A 416 15.93 16.81 -14.34
CA ASN A 416 17.12 16.04 -13.96
C ASN A 416 16.74 14.75 -13.23
N ALA A 417 17.50 13.67 -13.45
CA ALA A 417 17.51 12.54 -12.54
C ALA A 417 18.37 12.85 -11.31
N ILE A 418 17.86 12.57 -10.12
CA ILE A 418 18.57 12.68 -8.85
C ILE A 418 18.32 11.39 -8.08
N GLU A 419 19.40 10.67 -7.75
CA GLU A 419 19.31 9.34 -7.13
C GLU A 419 18.42 8.43 -8.00
N ASP A 420 17.28 7.95 -7.51
CA ASP A 420 16.34 7.09 -8.22
C ASP A 420 15.05 7.81 -8.65
N GLY A 421 15.02 9.15 -8.59
CA GLY A 421 13.85 9.95 -8.95
C GLY A 421 14.12 11.06 -9.97
N ILE A 422 13.05 11.77 -10.32
CA ILE A 422 13.05 12.89 -11.26
C ILE A 422 12.75 14.20 -10.52
N MET A 423 13.58 15.20 -10.77
CA MET A 423 13.37 16.57 -10.32
C MET A 423 13.05 17.47 -11.52
N LEU A 424 11.86 18.07 -11.49
CA LEU A 424 11.39 19.08 -12.44
C LEU A 424 11.41 20.46 -11.77
N GLN A 425 12.21 21.37 -12.30
CA GLN A 425 12.27 22.75 -11.85
C GLN A 425 11.51 23.63 -12.83
N ILE A 426 10.52 24.37 -12.35
CA ILE A 426 9.68 25.28 -13.12
C ILE A 426 9.53 26.61 -12.38
N ASP A 427 8.87 27.60 -13.00
CA ASP A 427 8.47 28.82 -12.30
C ASP A 427 7.16 28.62 -11.50
N GLY A 428 6.86 29.60 -10.66
CA GLY A 428 5.69 29.55 -9.78
C GLY A 428 4.35 29.55 -10.49
N ASP A 429 4.23 30.17 -11.67
CA ASP A 429 2.96 30.23 -12.39
C ASP A 429 2.71 28.92 -13.15
N ALA A 430 3.75 28.34 -13.77
CA ALA A 430 3.69 26.99 -14.33
C ALA A 430 3.30 25.94 -13.27
N LEU A 431 3.81 26.04 -12.04
CA LEU A 431 3.42 25.13 -10.95
C LEU A 431 1.93 25.29 -10.57
N LYS A 432 1.40 26.52 -10.52
CA LYS A 432 -0.03 26.76 -10.27
C LYS A 432 -0.89 26.13 -11.36
N VAL A 433 -0.50 26.30 -12.63
CA VAL A 433 -1.21 25.71 -13.78
C VAL A 433 -1.18 24.19 -13.69
N LEU A 434 -0.02 23.58 -13.45
CA LEU A 434 0.10 22.13 -13.26
C LEU A 434 -0.83 21.63 -12.15
N LYS A 435 -0.80 22.26 -10.96
CA LYS A 435 -1.69 21.89 -9.85
C LYS A 435 -3.17 22.02 -10.23
N GLN A 436 -3.54 23.04 -11.01
CA GLN A 436 -4.91 23.21 -11.48
C GLN A 436 -5.31 22.12 -12.49
N CYS A 437 -4.46 21.76 -13.45
CA CYS A 437 -4.70 20.66 -14.38
C CYS A 437 -4.91 19.33 -13.65
N LEU A 438 -4.09 19.04 -12.64
CA LEU A 438 -4.24 17.84 -11.82
C LEU A 438 -5.56 17.85 -11.03
N LYS A 439 -5.99 19.01 -10.50
CA LYS A 439 -7.31 19.13 -9.84
C LYS A 439 -8.47 18.88 -10.81
N GLU A 440 -8.36 19.34 -12.05
CA GLU A 440 -9.41 19.24 -13.07
C GLU A 440 -9.38 17.93 -13.87
N ARG A 441 -8.49 16.98 -13.55
CA ARG A 441 -8.25 15.75 -14.33
C ARG A 441 -7.89 16.02 -15.80
N LYS A 442 -7.10 17.07 -16.03
CA LYS A 442 -6.59 17.44 -17.35
C LYS A 442 -5.12 17.07 -17.48
N ASP A 443 -4.74 16.62 -18.66
CA ASP A 443 -3.35 16.36 -19.01
C ASP A 443 -2.57 17.69 -19.08
N TYR A 444 -1.27 17.62 -18.81
CA TYR A 444 -0.38 18.78 -18.82
C TYR A 444 0.98 18.41 -19.41
N ALA A 445 1.54 19.27 -20.26
CA ALA A 445 2.85 19.03 -20.86
C ALA A 445 3.71 20.31 -20.84
N ILE A 446 5.01 20.13 -20.60
CA ILE A 446 6.00 21.20 -20.59
C ILE A 446 7.30 20.74 -21.23
N LEU A 447 7.91 21.61 -22.03
CA LEU A 447 9.26 21.39 -22.56
C LEU A 447 10.29 21.89 -21.54
N ALA A 448 11.21 21.03 -21.15
CA ALA A 448 12.24 21.30 -20.15
C ALA A 448 13.64 21.01 -20.69
N LYS A 449 14.63 21.82 -20.31
CA LYS A 449 16.03 21.56 -20.64
C LYS A 449 16.55 20.43 -19.76
N ALA A 450 16.95 19.33 -20.37
CA ALA A 450 17.62 18.25 -19.65
C ALA A 450 19.08 18.62 -19.35
N ARG A 451 19.54 18.22 -18.17
CA ARG A 451 20.96 18.31 -17.77
C ARG A 451 21.58 16.93 -17.56
N SER A 452 20.76 15.90 -17.29
CA SER A 452 21.18 14.52 -17.00
C SER A 452 20.07 13.47 -17.23
N ILE A 453 19.39 13.52 -18.38
CA ILE A 453 18.35 12.54 -18.77
C ILE A 453 18.62 12.08 -20.21
N GLY A 454 19.81 11.51 -20.44
CA GLY A 454 20.20 10.91 -21.71
C GLY A 454 20.75 9.51 -21.47
N VAL A 455 20.20 8.51 -22.15
CA VAL A 455 20.66 7.12 -22.06
C VAL A 455 21.37 6.81 -23.37
N GLU A 456 22.70 6.64 -23.33
CA GLU A 456 23.42 6.00 -24.43
C GLU A 456 23.91 4.64 -23.93
N GLU A 457 23.58 3.57 -24.63
CA GLU A 457 24.13 2.24 -24.37
C GLU A 457 25.59 2.20 -24.86
N GLN A 458 26.54 2.48 -23.97
CA GLN A 458 27.93 2.05 -24.19
C GLN A 458 28.12 0.68 -23.54
N LYS A 459 28.26 -0.36 -24.37
CA LYS A 459 28.76 -1.66 -23.94
C LYS A 459 30.26 -1.55 -23.64
N ASP A 460 30.61 -1.04 -22.47
CA ASP A 460 31.93 -1.34 -21.91
C ASP A 460 31.96 -2.81 -21.45
N SER A 461 33.15 -3.36 -21.20
CA SER A 461 33.39 -4.78 -20.87
C SER A 461 32.64 -5.33 -19.65
N THR A 462 31.83 -4.50 -18.98
CA THR A 462 30.98 -4.80 -17.81
C THR A 462 29.47 -4.75 -18.08
N ASN A 463 29.01 -4.50 -19.32
CA ASN A 463 27.57 -4.42 -19.67
C ASN A 463 26.77 -3.36 -18.86
N GLU A 464 27.41 -2.35 -18.26
CA GLU A 464 26.74 -1.31 -17.49
C GLU A 464 26.17 -0.19 -18.39
N ILE A 465 24.90 0.20 -18.18
CA ILE A 465 24.27 1.33 -18.87
C ILE A 465 24.48 2.60 -18.03
N VAL A 466 25.22 3.57 -18.58
CA VAL A 466 25.53 4.84 -17.91
C VAL A 466 24.71 5.99 -18.52
N ILE A 467 24.08 6.81 -17.67
CA ILE A 467 23.32 8.00 -18.09
C ILE A 467 24.31 9.11 -18.48
N LYS A 468 24.34 9.50 -19.76
CA LYS A 468 25.16 10.63 -20.25
C LYS A 468 24.41 11.96 -20.17
N LYS A 469 25.17 13.04 -19.99
CA LYS A 469 24.68 14.43 -19.96
C LYS A 469 24.47 14.95 -21.39
N SER A 470 23.26 14.84 -21.93
CA SER A 470 22.86 15.58 -23.15
C SER A 470 22.11 16.85 -22.77
N SER A 471 22.33 17.94 -23.51
CA SER A 471 21.67 19.24 -23.33
C SER A 471 20.57 19.47 -24.38
N SER A 472 19.66 18.50 -24.50
CA SER A 472 18.49 18.59 -25.37
C SER A 472 17.25 19.07 -24.59
N GLU A 473 16.30 19.68 -25.30
CA GLU A 473 14.96 19.93 -24.79
C GLU A 473 14.22 18.59 -24.70
N GLN A 474 13.63 18.32 -23.55
CA GLN A 474 12.89 17.10 -23.25
C GLN A 474 11.45 17.44 -22.91
N LEU A 475 10.53 16.67 -23.45
CA LEU A 475 9.11 16.77 -23.12
C LEU A 475 8.85 16.10 -21.78
N VAL A 476 8.18 16.82 -20.87
CA VAL A 476 7.68 16.28 -19.60
C VAL A 476 6.16 16.35 -19.60
N GLU A 477 5.52 15.18 -19.49
CA GLU A 477 4.07 15.04 -19.62
C GLU A 477 3.46 14.47 -18.35
N PHE A 478 2.31 14.98 -17.96
CA PHE A 478 1.44 14.47 -16.92
C PHE A 478 0.16 13.99 -17.60
N LEU A 479 -0.06 12.68 -17.62
CA LEU A 479 -1.10 12.04 -18.40
C LEU A 479 -2.06 11.29 -17.48
N TRP A 480 -3.37 11.55 -17.61
CA TRP A 480 -4.42 10.77 -16.98
C TRP A 480 -4.72 9.52 -17.81
N VAL A 481 -4.31 8.37 -17.29
CA VAL A 481 -4.43 7.07 -17.94
C VAL A 481 -5.60 6.26 -17.39
N ASP A 482 -5.85 5.10 -17.98
CA ASP A 482 -6.86 4.16 -17.52
C ASP A 482 -6.65 3.76 -16.06
N ASP A 483 -7.71 3.22 -15.46
CA ASP A 483 -7.74 2.86 -14.05
C ASP A 483 -6.73 1.77 -13.71
N ASP A 484 -6.04 1.93 -12.58
CA ASP A 484 -5.19 0.89 -12.02
C ASP A 484 -6.08 -0.16 -11.35
N ASN A 485 -6.14 -1.33 -11.99
CA ASN A 485 -6.91 -2.49 -11.57
C ASN A 485 -5.98 -3.68 -11.23
N ASP A 486 -4.70 -3.44 -10.94
CA ASP A 486 -3.77 -4.50 -10.52
C ASP A 486 -3.95 -4.85 -9.03
N ILE A 487 -5.13 -5.39 -8.71
CA ILE A 487 -5.55 -5.77 -7.36
C ILE A 487 -6.20 -7.15 -7.40
N ASN A 488 -6.05 -7.94 -6.33
CA ASN A 488 -6.71 -9.25 -6.17
C ASN A 488 -6.48 -10.23 -7.33
N ARG A 489 -5.29 -10.19 -7.93
CA ARG A 489 -4.94 -11.11 -9.02
C ARG A 489 -5.00 -12.56 -8.59
N GLY A 490 -5.63 -13.40 -9.41
CA GLY A 490 -5.77 -14.83 -9.17
C GLY A 490 -6.77 -15.20 -8.06
N VAL A 491 -7.41 -14.23 -7.40
CA VAL A 491 -8.43 -14.48 -6.39
C VAL A 491 -9.72 -14.92 -7.08
N ARG A 492 -10.36 -15.95 -6.55
CA ARG A 492 -11.62 -16.50 -7.09
C ARG A 492 -12.71 -16.57 -6.02
N SER A 493 -13.95 -16.36 -6.45
CA SER A 493 -15.12 -16.58 -5.61
C SER A 493 -15.21 -18.03 -5.15
N PRO A 494 -15.49 -18.30 -3.87
CA PRO A 494 -15.79 -19.66 -3.41
C PRO A 494 -17.17 -20.14 -3.87
N ILE A 495 -18.04 -19.28 -4.44
CA ILE A 495 -19.41 -19.64 -4.85
C ILE A 495 -19.40 -20.33 -6.21
N ASP A 496 -18.66 -19.76 -7.17
CA ASP A 496 -18.73 -20.14 -8.59
C ASP A 496 -17.40 -19.95 -9.34
N TYR A 497 -16.29 -19.75 -8.61
CA TYR A 497 -14.96 -19.46 -9.16
C TYR A 497 -14.87 -18.21 -10.06
N PHE A 498 -15.84 -17.30 -9.95
CA PHE A 498 -15.79 -16.01 -10.60
C PHE A 498 -14.48 -15.28 -10.28
N PRO A 499 -13.73 -14.79 -11.30
CA PRO A 499 -12.46 -14.11 -11.09
C PRO A 499 -12.69 -12.75 -10.41
N MET A 500 -11.92 -12.46 -9.36
CA MET A 500 -11.98 -11.22 -8.58
C MET A 500 -10.88 -10.22 -8.96
N ASP A 501 -10.15 -10.48 -10.05
CA ASP A 501 -9.11 -9.61 -10.58
C ASP A 501 -9.66 -8.20 -10.86
N GLY A 502 -9.01 -7.17 -10.30
CA GLY A 502 -9.43 -5.77 -10.46
C GLY A 502 -10.59 -5.33 -9.55
N ILE A 503 -11.21 -6.23 -8.80
CA ILE A 503 -12.33 -5.91 -7.92
C ILE A 503 -11.83 -5.43 -6.57
N ARG A 504 -12.34 -4.27 -6.11
CA ARG A 504 -11.94 -3.71 -4.80
C ARG A 504 -12.55 -4.53 -3.67
N ASN A 505 -11.74 -4.81 -2.64
CA ASN A 505 -12.20 -5.41 -1.40
C ASN A 505 -11.84 -4.57 -0.17
N SER A 506 -12.57 -4.82 0.92
CA SER A 506 -12.24 -4.36 2.27
C SER A 506 -12.04 -5.57 3.16
N ARG A 507 -10.91 -5.60 3.89
CA ARG A 507 -10.66 -6.60 4.92
C ARG A 507 -11.40 -6.23 6.19
N ILE A 508 -12.05 -7.22 6.78
CA ILE A 508 -12.96 -7.06 7.89
C ILE A 508 -12.43 -7.84 9.08
N HIS A 509 -12.40 -7.18 10.23
CA HIS A 509 -12.12 -7.79 11.52
C HIS A 509 -13.43 -8.02 12.26
N TYR A 510 -14.07 -9.14 11.97
CA TYR A 510 -15.26 -9.56 12.68
C TYR A 510 -14.92 -10.72 13.62
N ALA A 511 -15.23 -10.58 14.91
CA ALA A 511 -14.95 -11.62 15.90
C ALA A 511 -15.68 -12.95 15.60
N GLY A 512 -16.74 -12.91 14.79
CA GLY A 512 -17.52 -14.08 14.39
C GLY A 512 -18.51 -14.52 15.46
N GLN A 513 -19.42 -15.42 15.11
CA GLN A 513 -20.22 -16.17 16.08
C GLN A 513 -19.58 -17.54 16.31
N ARG A 514 -19.66 -18.04 17.55
CA ARG A 514 -18.99 -19.27 17.99
C ARG A 514 -20.04 -20.35 18.31
N SER A 515 -19.80 -21.57 17.89
CA SER A 515 -20.44 -22.77 18.46
C SER A 515 -19.63 -23.27 19.67
N SER A 516 -19.87 -24.50 20.13
CA SER A 516 -19.06 -25.10 21.20
C SER A 516 -17.60 -25.27 20.78
N LEU A 517 -17.36 -25.71 19.54
CA LEU A 517 -16.04 -26.07 19.03
C LEU A 517 -15.54 -25.11 17.96
N PHE A 518 -16.38 -24.70 17.02
CA PHE A 518 -15.95 -23.97 15.83
C PHE A 518 -16.41 -22.50 15.84
N ARG A 519 -15.82 -21.68 14.98
CA ARG A 519 -16.16 -20.26 14.81
C ARG A 519 -16.33 -19.91 13.34
N LEU A 520 -17.42 -19.22 13.01
CA LEU A 520 -17.64 -18.65 11.68
C LEU A 520 -17.24 -17.17 11.67
N ARG A 521 -16.20 -16.83 10.91
CA ARG A 521 -15.62 -15.49 10.85
C ARG A 521 -15.77 -14.87 9.46
N TRP A 522 -16.19 -13.61 9.41
CA TRP A 522 -16.21 -12.79 8.19
C TRP A 522 -14.86 -12.09 8.02
N THR A 523 -14.22 -12.25 6.84
CA THR A 523 -12.86 -11.73 6.58
C THR A 523 -12.82 -10.68 5.48
N ASP A 524 -13.64 -10.80 4.44
CA ASP A 524 -13.55 -9.92 3.26
C ASP A 524 -14.92 -9.50 2.74
N LEU A 525 -14.95 -8.29 2.17
CA LEU A 525 -16.08 -7.73 1.42
C LEU A 525 -15.58 -7.23 0.07
N PHE A 526 -16.09 -7.82 -1.02
CA PHE A 526 -15.81 -7.42 -2.40
C PHE A 526 -16.94 -6.56 -2.96
N PHE A 527 -16.56 -5.48 -3.64
CA PHE A 527 -17.47 -4.56 -4.32
C PHE A 527 -17.46 -4.86 -5.82
N ILE A 528 -18.21 -5.87 -6.25
CA ILE A 528 -18.27 -6.31 -7.66
C ILE A 528 -18.89 -5.21 -8.53
N GLN A 529 -20.01 -4.64 -8.09
CA GLN A 529 -20.63 -3.50 -8.75
C GLN A 529 -21.14 -2.54 -7.68
N CYS A 530 -20.56 -1.34 -7.63
CA CYS A 530 -20.94 -0.34 -6.64
C CYS A 530 -20.79 1.06 -7.26
N HIS A 531 -21.83 1.52 -7.96
CA HIS A 531 -21.88 2.88 -8.50
C HIS A 531 -22.53 3.81 -7.48
N LEU A 532 -21.79 4.16 -6.43
CA LEU A 532 -22.21 5.20 -5.50
C LEU A 532 -21.74 6.54 -6.06
N ASN A 533 -22.69 7.40 -6.42
CA ASN A 533 -22.37 8.80 -6.65
C ASN A 533 -21.90 9.41 -5.32
N ASN A 534 -20.89 10.28 -5.35
CA ASN A 534 -20.30 10.94 -4.16
C ASN A 534 -21.29 11.77 -3.32
N ASN A 535 -22.54 11.88 -3.78
CA ASN A 535 -23.65 12.36 -2.99
C ASN A 535 -24.53 11.14 -2.64
N GLU A 536 -24.62 10.79 -1.35
CA GLU A 536 -25.88 10.44 -0.64
C GLU A 536 -25.84 9.29 0.39
N SER A 537 -26.85 9.35 1.24
CA SER A 537 -27.28 8.60 2.43
C SER A 537 -27.15 7.08 2.52
N PHE A 538 -26.68 6.37 1.50
CA PHE A 538 -26.64 4.91 1.46
C PHE A 538 -25.21 4.40 1.70
N ASP A 539 -25.02 3.68 2.82
CA ASP A 539 -23.73 3.10 3.20
C ASP A 539 -23.74 1.58 2.90
N PRO A 540 -23.08 1.10 1.83
CA PRO A 540 -23.04 -0.32 1.47
C PRO A 540 -22.40 -1.18 2.55
N THR A 541 -21.54 -0.58 3.38
CA THR A 541 -20.82 -1.24 4.47
C THR A 541 -21.77 -1.59 5.62
N ARG A 542 -22.78 -0.76 5.89
CA ARG A 542 -23.84 -1.07 6.88
C ARG A 542 -24.76 -2.19 6.43
N LEU A 543 -25.06 -2.22 5.12
CA LEU A 543 -25.79 -3.33 4.54
C LEU A 543 -24.98 -4.63 4.67
N ALA A 544 -23.69 -4.60 4.31
CA ALA A 544 -22.80 -5.74 4.46
C ALA A 544 -22.74 -6.26 5.91
N ASP A 545 -22.65 -5.38 6.91
CA ASP A 545 -22.69 -5.77 8.34
C ASP A 545 -24.01 -6.45 8.73
N SER A 546 -25.15 -5.93 8.23
CA SER A 546 -26.47 -6.53 8.47
C SER A 546 -26.59 -7.92 7.83
N LEU A 547 -26.10 -8.08 6.59
CA LEU A 547 -26.05 -9.35 5.87
C LEU A 547 -25.14 -10.35 6.57
N ALA A 548 -23.95 -9.93 7.01
CA ALA A 548 -23.00 -10.78 7.72
C ALA A 548 -23.58 -11.31 9.04
N LYS A 549 -24.29 -10.47 9.80
CA LYS A 549 -24.96 -10.88 11.04
C LYS A 549 -26.07 -11.90 10.79
N ALA A 550 -26.91 -11.67 9.78
CA ALA A 550 -27.96 -12.62 9.41
C ALA A 550 -27.40 -13.95 8.93
N PHE A 551 -26.37 -13.92 8.07
CA PHE A 551 -25.70 -15.12 7.56
C PHE A 551 -25.06 -15.94 8.68
N THR A 552 -24.32 -15.27 9.58
CA THR A 552 -23.67 -15.95 10.70
C THR A 552 -24.69 -16.52 11.70
N GLN A 553 -25.75 -15.78 12.01
CA GLN A 553 -26.83 -16.24 12.89
C GLN A 553 -27.54 -17.48 12.33
N ALA A 554 -27.86 -17.49 11.03
CA ALA A 554 -28.56 -18.59 10.38
C ALA A 554 -27.72 -19.89 10.34
N LEU A 555 -26.40 -19.77 10.13
CA LEU A 555 -25.52 -20.94 9.99
C LEU A 555 -24.93 -21.44 11.32
N THR A 556 -24.93 -20.63 12.38
CA THR A 556 -24.34 -21.00 13.68
C THR A 556 -24.83 -22.36 14.24
N PRO A 557 -26.14 -22.70 14.17
CA PRO A 557 -26.63 -24.00 14.65
C PRO A 557 -26.11 -25.20 13.86
N PHE A 558 -25.55 -24.97 12.67
CA PHE A 558 -25.19 -26.02 11.71
C PHE A 558 -23.71 -26.02 11.34
N ILE A 559 -22.86 -25.31 12.11
CA ILE A 559 -21.43 -25.22 11.84
C ILE A 559 -20.77 -26.61 11.80
N ASP A 560 -21.12 -27.50 12.73
CA ASP A 560 -20.53 -28.85 12.79
C ASP A 560 -20.79 -29.63 11.50
N MET A 561 -22.00 -29.54 10.95
CA MET A 561 -22.35 -30.17 9.66
C MET A 561 -21.62 -29.53 8.48
N LEU A 562 -21.40 -28.21 8.49
CA LEU A 562 -20.61 -27.53 7.45
C LEU A 562 -19.15 -28.01 7.46
N VAL A 563 -18.58 -28.22 8.65
CA VAL A 563 -17.21 -28.75 8.81
C VAL A 563 -17.12 -30.20 8.34
N GLU A 564 -18.08 -31.05 8.70
CA GLU A 564 -18.18 -32.44 8.21
C GLU A 564 -18.30 -32.50 6.68
N ALA A 565 -19.07 -31.58 6.10
CA ALA A 565 -19.21 -31.41 4.65
C ALA A 565 -17.98 -30.77 3.97
N LYS A 566 -16.91 -30.45 4.71
CA LYS A 566 -15.68 -29.83 4.22
C LYS A 566 -15.87 -28.42 3.63
N TYR A 567 -16.91 -27.71 4.02
CA TYR A 567 -17.06 -26.30 3.68
C TYR A 567 -16.23 -25.46 4.66
N ARG A 568 -14.99 -25.12 4.28
CA ARG A 568 -14.09 -24.29 5.12
C ARG A 568 -14.11 -22.81 4.75
N LYS A 569 -14.38 -22.49 3.48
CA LYS A 569 -14.50 -21.14 2.92
C LYS A 569 -15.87 -20.97 2.28
N LEU A 570 -16.67 -20.03 2.78
CA LEU A 570 -18.04 -19.77 2.36
C LEU A 570 -18.10 -18.39 1.70
N GLY A 571 -18.91 -18.25 0.65
CA GLY A 571 -19.21 -16.97 0.02
C GLY A 571 -20.70 -16.66 0.08
N LEU A 572 -21.01 -15.38 0.23
CA LEU A 572 -22.36 -14.82 0.10
C LEU A 572 -22.31 -13.66 -0.90
N ARG A 573 -22.92 -13.82 -2.08
CA ARG A 573 -23.07 -12.75 -3.07
C ARG A 573 -24.50 -12.22 -3.04
N VAL A 574 -24.65 -10.91 -2.90
CA VAL A 574 -25.95 -10.24 -2.90
C VAL A 574 -26.02 -9.30 -4.09
N THR A 575 -27.08 -9.44 -4.88
CA THR A 575 -27.37 -8.62 -6.07
C THR A 575 -28.66 -7.85 -5.82
N ILE A 576 -28.57 -6.53 -5.90
CA ILE A 576 -29.69 -5.62 -5.76
C ILE A 576 -29.68 -4.69 -6.95
N ASP A 577 -30.60 -4.89 -7.86
CA ASP A 577 -30.88 -4.01 -8.97
C ASP A 577 -32.31 -3.44 -8.85
N ARG A 578 -32.81 -2.75 -9.86
CA ARG A 578 -34.16 -2.13 -9.82
C ARG A 578 -35.30 -3.15 -9.90
N GLU A 579 -35.04 -4.34 -10.43
CA GLU A 579 -36.06 -5.35 -10.76
C GLU A 579 -35.89 -6.65 -9.97
N ASN A 580 -34.68 -6.94 -9.49
CA ASN A 580 -34.24 -8.15 -8.84
C ASN A 580 -33.48 -7.83 -7.55
N ALA A 581 -33.84 -8.55 -6.50
CA ALA A 581 -33.12 -8.54 -5.24
C ALA A 581 -32.92 -10.01 -4.82
N SER A 582 -31.70 -10.51 -4.94
CA SER A 582 -31.39 -11.93 -4.75
C SER A 582 -30.05 -12.11 -4.04
N TYR A 583 -29.87 -13.28 -3.43
CA TYR A 583 -28.60 -13.70 -2.86
C TYR A 583 -28.20 -15.08 -3.36
N LEU A 584 -26.90 -15.35 -3.37
CA LEU A 584 -26.29 -16.64 -3.66
C LEU A 584 -25.35 -16.98 -2.50
N ALA A 585 -25.38 -18.22 -2.03
CA ALA A 585 -24.44 -18.72 -1.04
C ALA A 585 -23.79 -20.01 -1.56
N GLY A 586 -22.47 -20.13 -1.38
CA GLY A 586 -21.71 -21.25 -1.93
C GLY A 586 -20.36 -21.47 -1.28
N SER A 587 -19.75 -22.59 -1.62
CA SER A 587 -18.43 -23.02 -1.18
C SER A 587 -17.82 -23.95 -2.23
N ASN A 588 -16.49 -23.93 -2.40
CA ASN A 588 -15.77 -24.81 -3.34
C ASN A 588 -16.30 -24.76 -4.79
N GLY A 589 -16.82 -23.62 -5.24
CA GLY A 589 -17.36 -23.43 -6.58
C GLY A 589 -18.76 -24.00 -6.81
N GLU A 590 -19.44 -24.42 -5.74
CA GLU A 590 -20.79 -24.94 -5.77
C GLU A 590 -21.70 -24.18 -4.82
N GLN A 591 -23.00 -24.14 -5.14
CA GLN A 591 -24.01 -23.59 -4.23
C GLN A 591 -24.16 -24.49 -2.99
N LEU A 592 -24.50 -23.87 -1.86
CA LEU A 592 -24.85 -24.63 -0.67
C LEU A 592 -26.08 -25.51 -0.92
N SER A 593 -26.18 -26.62 -0.20
CA SER A 593 -27.32 -27.53 -0.32
C SER A 593 -28.64 -26.82 -0.02
N ALA A 594 -29.74 -27.30 -0.62
CA ALA A 594 -31.08 -26.76 -0.42
C ALA A 594 -31.48 -26.69 1.07
N PHE A 595 -30.95 -27.58 1.90
CA PHE A 595 -31.14 -27.54 3.34
C PHE A 595 -30.62 -26.23 3.94
N PHE A 596 -29.35 -25.85 3.68
CA PHE A 596 -28.78 -24.62 4.22
C PHE A 596 -29.42 -23.36 3.62
N LEU A 597 -29.76 -23.39 2.33
CA LEU A 597 -30.46 -22.29 1.68
C LEU A 597 -31.83 -22.00 2.33
N SER A 598 -32.59 -23.04 2.67
CA SER A 598 -33.87 -22.86 3.37
C SER A 598 -33.73 -22.17 4.73
N GLN A 599 -32.63 -22.39 5.46
CA GLN A 599 -32.36 -21.76 6.75
C GLN A 599 -31.90 -20.31 6.60
N LEU A 600 -31.22 -20.01 5.49
CA LEU A 600 -30.77 -18.66 5.13
C LEU A 600 -31.94 -17.79 4.69
N ASP A 601 -32.93 -18.34 3.98
CA ASP A 601 -34.07 -17.57 3.46
C ASP A 601 -34.81 -16.77 4.54
N ASP A 602 -35.06 -17.40 5.70
CA ASP A 602 -35.75 -16.79 6.84
C ASP A 602 -35.03 -15.52 7.38
N HIS A 603 -33.70 -15.46 7.24
CA HIS A 603 -32.88 -14.38 7.77
C HIS A 603 -32.45 -13.37 6.69
N MET A 604 -32.19 -13.85 5.47
CA MET A 604 -31.58 -13.07 4.39
C MET A 604 -32.61 -12.29 3.57
N ILE A 605 -33.74 -12.91 3.21
CA ILE A 605 -34.75 -12.30 2.34
C ILE A 605 -35.26 -10.96 2.90
N PRO A 606 -35.61 -10.84 4.21
CA PRO A 606 -36.10 -9.57 4.75
C PRO A 606 -35.10 -8.42 4.62
N ILE A 607 -33.80 -8.71 4.76
CA ILE A 607 -32.73 -7.71 4.67
C ILE A 607 -32.52 -7.28 3.22
N VAL A 608 -32.47 -8.25 2.30
CA VAL A 608 -32.29 -8.01 0.87
C VAL A 608 -33.46 -7.19 0.29
N MET A 609 -34.70 -7.53 0.64
CA MET A 609 -35.89 -6.79 0.20
C MET A 609 -35.97 -5.37 0.79
N LYS A 610 -35.59 -5.21 2.07
CA LYS A 610 -35.48 -3.87 2.66
C LYS A 610 -34.37 -3.04 1.99
N ALA A 611 -33.29 -3.67 1.56
CA ALA A 611 -32.20 -3.00 0.88
C ALA A 611 -32.59 -2.58 -0.55
N SER A 612 -33.35 -3.39 -1.29
CA SER A 612 -33.83 -3.03 -2.63
C SER A 612 -34.71 -1.79 -2.63
N ASP A 613 -35.56 -1.60 -1.61
CA ASP A 613 -36.37 -0.39 -1.46
C ASP A 613 -35.55 0.90 -1.32
N ASN A 614 -34.34 0.79 -0.75
CA ASN A 614 -33.43 1.92 -0.53
C ASN A 614 -32.49 2.15 -1.73
N VAL A 615 -31.96 1.08 -2.31
CA VAL A 615 -31.02 1.12 -3.45
C VAL A 615 -31.73 1.58 -4.73
N SER A 616 -32.96 1.11 -5.00
CA SER A 616 -33.73 1.46 -6.20
C SER A 616 -33.94 2.98 -6.36
N ARG A 617 -33.89 3.74 -5.26
CA ARG A 617 -34.04 5.20 -5.23
C ARG A 617 -32.73 5.97 -5.50
N THR A 618 -31.56 5.35 -5.30
CA THR A 618 -30.29 6.06 -5.15
C THR A 618 -29.16 5.56 -6.05
N ALA A 619 -29.17 4.29 -6.45
CA ALA A 619 -28.12 3.69 -7.29
C ALA A 619 -28.71 2.75 -8.36
N PRO A 620 -28.02 2.56 -9.51
CA PRO A 620 -28.53 1.74 -10.61
C PRO A 620 -28.42 0.22 -10.36
N SER A 621 -27.38 -0.24 -9.66
CA SER A 621 -27.15 -1.65 -9.32
C SER A 621 -26.07 -1.74 -8.22
N LEU A 622 -26.25 -2.69 -7.29
CA LEU A 622 -25.32 -3.02 -6.23
C LEU A 622 -25.08 -4.54 -6.19
N VAL A 623 -23.83 -4.94 -6.35
CA VAL A 623 -23.39 -6.33 -6.21
C VAL A 623 -22.23 -6.40 -5.21
N LEU A 624 -22.47 -7.09 -4.10
CA LEU A 624 -21.51 -7.30 -3.02
C LEU A 624 -21.24 -8.79 -2.84
N GLU A 625 -20.01 -9.17 -2.49
CA GLU A 625 -19.68 -10.53 -2.07
C GLU A 625 -18.92 -10.55 -0.75
N LEU A 626 -19.42 -11.31 0.22
CA LEU A 626 -18.83 -11.47 1.55
C LEU A 626 -18.18 -12.85 1.66
N ILE A 627 -16.99 -12.91 2.24
CA ILE A 627 -16.23 -14.16 2.43
C ILE A 627 -16.16 -14.52 3.91
N PHE A 628 -16.49 -15.77 4.22
CA PHE A 628 -16.45 -16.31 5.58
C PHE A 628 -15.57 -17.55 5.65
N TYR A 629 -14.93 -17.73 6.80
CA TYR A 629 -14.09 -18.89 7.11
C TYR A 629 -14.59 -19.60 8.36
N LEU A 630 -14.55 -20.93 8.31
CA LEU A 630 -14.83 -21.82 9.43
C LEU A 630 -13.54 -22.25 10.11
N LEU A 631 -13.40 -21.81 11.36
CA LEU A 631 -12.25 -21.99 12.23
C LEU A 631 -12.52 -23.06 13.29
N ASP A 632 -11.47 -23.79 13.65
CA ASP A 632 -11.42 -24.70 14.81
C ASP A 632 -11.18 -23.95 16.13
#